data_AF-A0A815U0R7-F1
#
_entry.id   AF-A0A815U0R7-F1
#
_cell.length_a   1.000
_cell.length_b   1.000
_cell.length_c   1.000
_cell.angle_alpha   90.00
_cell.angle_beta   90.00
_cell.angle_gamma   90.00
#
_symmetry.space_group_name_H-M   'P 1'
#
loop_
_entity.id
_entity.type
_entity.pdbx_description
1 polymer ?
#
loop_
_entity_poly.entity_id
_entity_poly.type
_entity_poly.pdbx_seq_one_letter_code
_entity_poly.pdbx_strand_id
1 'polypeptide(L)'
;MTSNENSDLNKLCYDFTCLHSGICTSNENDGVKCECTETGYVGERCDKLPNGFYFGKHDSVGMLEYVMSSARQIEQDTITFGLQTSSTSAQIFRLESDSNIYSLEYEIVQGRSYIKLNLGEKQPDVYSAIAHVTDGVYHVIKIIRKLSVIDLYVDGV
;
A
#
# COMPACT_ATOMS: atom_id res chain seq x y z
N MET A 1 26.63 10.72 -43.73
CA MET A 1 26.75 10.54 -42.27
C MET A 1 25.48 11.10 -41.67
N THR A 2 24.46 10.27 -41.49
CA THR A 2 23.22 10.65 -40.79
C THR A 2 23.23 9.85 -39.50
N SER A 3 23.52 10.53 -38.39
CA SER A 3 23.51 9.97 -37.04
C SER A 3 22.10 9.51 -36.70
N ASN A 4 22.03 8.27 -36.23
CA ASN A 4 20.84 7.55 -35.85
C ASN A 4 20.40 8.07 -34.47
N GLU A 5 19.60 9.14 -34.42
CA GLU A 5 18.99 9.68 -33.19
C GLU A 5 17.79 8.82 -32.75
N ASN A 6 18.01 7.53 -32.48
CA ASN A 6 16.92 6.66 -32.04
C ASN A 6 17.37 5.52 -31.09
N SER A 7 18.39 5.77 -30.27
CA SER A 7 18.87 4.78 -29.28
C SER A 7 19.14 5.31 -27.87
N ASP A 8 18.91 6.59 -27.57
CA ASP A 8 19.30 7.18 -26.27
C ASP A 8 18.15 7.36 -25.28
N LEU A 9 16.92 7.00 -25.65
CA LEU A 9 15.78 7.31 -24.78
C LEU A 9 15.43 6.26 -23.73
N ASN A 10 15.84 5.01 -23.95
CA ASN A 10 15.79 3.94 -22.96
C ASN A 10 16.89 4.08 -21.87
N LYS A 11 17.62 5.22 -21.86
CA LYS A 11 18.84 5.46 -21.08
C LYS A 11 18.66 6.43 -19.92
N LEU A 12 17.48 7.05 -19.80
CA LEU A 12 17.20 8.06 -18.75
C LEU A 12 16.65 7.44 -17.46
N CYS A 13 16.15 6.21 -17.52
CA CYS A 13 15.85 5.39 -16.37
C CYS A 13 17.11 4.62 -15.96
N TYR A 14 17.80 5.09 -14.93
CA TYR A 14 18.94 4.44 -14.31
C TYR A 14 18.61 4.15 -12.84
N ASP A 15 19.51 3.42 -12.17
CA ASP A 15 19.34 3.09 -10.75
C ASP A 15 19.10 4.35 -9.92
N PHE A 16 18.10 4.30 -9.03
CA PHE A 16 17.69 5.40 -8.15
C PHE A 16 17.01 6.59 -8.85
N THR A 17 16.71 6.55 -10.15
CA THR A 17 15.88 7.59 -10.79
C THR A 17 14.54 7.73 -10.07
N CYS A 18 13.87 6.61 -9.83
CA CYS A 18 12.69 6.52 -8.96
C CYS A 18 13.09 5.83 -7.65
N LEU A 19 12.70 6.41 -6.52
CA LEU A 19 12.97 5.85 -5.19
C LEU A 19 11.86 4.87 -4.77
N HIS A 20 12.12 4.12 -3.70
CA HIS A 20 11.14 3.22 -3.06
C HIS A 20 10.46 2.26 -4.05
N SER A 21 11.23 1.75 -5.01
CA SER A 21 10.78 0.81 -6.05
C SER A 21 9.71 1.39 -7.00
N GLY A 22 9.66 2.71 -7.17
CA GLY A 22 8.83 3.35 -8.19
C GLY A 22 9.20 2.90 -9.61
N ILE A 23 8.19 2.73 -10.47
CA ILE A 23 8.41 2.26 -11.85
C ILE A 23 8.86 3.46 -12.69
N CYS A 24 10.06 3.36 -13.26
CA CYS A 24 10.60 4.39 -14.14
C CYS A 24 10.18 4.15 -15.59
N THR A 25 9.63 5.18 -16.23
CA THR A 25 9.37 5.21 -17.67
C THR A 25 10.02 6.45 -18.28
N SER A 26 10.57 6.32 -19.48
CA SER A 26 11.11 7.45 -20.25
C SER A 26 10.53 7.46 -21.66
N ASN A 27 9.99 8.60 -22.10
CA ASN A 27 9.46 8.78 -23.46
C ASN A 27 9.87 10.17 -24.03
N GLU A 28 9.98 10.29 -25.37
CA GLU A 28 10.68 11.43 -26.01
C GLU A 28 9.97 12.76 -25.75
N ASN A 29 8.66 12.70 -25.54
CA ASN A 29 7.81 13.87 -25.41
C ASN A 29 7.65 14.34 -23.95
N ASP A 30 7.69 13.39 -23.01
CA ASP A 30 7.39 13.63 -21.59
C ASP A 30 8.62 13.56 -20.68
N GLY A 31 9.77 13.14 -21.19
CA GLY A 31 10.96 12.89 -20.40
C GLY A 31 10.81 11.68 -19.47
N VAL A 32 11.40 11.77 -18.27
CA VAL A 32 11.38 10.71 -17.25
C VAL A 32 10.17 10.90 -16.33
N LYS A 33 9.46 9.81 -16.07
CA LYS A 33 8.33 9.76 -15.13
C LYS A 33 8.47 8.56 -14.19
N CYS A 34 8.13 8.77 -12.92
CA CYS A 34 8.05 7.73 -11.90
C CYS A 34 6.59 7.45 -11.54
N GLU A 35 6.18 6.19 -11.59
CA GLU A 35 4.90 5.75 -11.05
C GLU A 35 5.07 5.31 -9.59
N CYS A 36 4.39 6.03 -8.69
CA CYS A 36 4.57 5.87 -7.24
C CYS A 36 3.41 5.12 -6.54
N THR A 37 2.38 4.68 -7.28
CA THR A 37 1.10 4.16 -6.74
C THR A 37 1.27 3.05 -5.69
N GLU A 38 2.26 2.17 -5.85
CA GLU A 38 2.50 1.04 -4.95
C GLU A 38 3.76 1.20 -4.09
N THR A 39 4.30 2.41 -3.99
CA THR A 39 5.52 2.69 -3.24
C THR A 39 5.24 3.10 -1.79
N GLY A 40 4.04 3.59 -1.51
CA GLY A 40 3.73 4.32 -0.26
C GLY A 40 4.21 5.78 -0.26
N TYR A 41 5.00 6.19 -1.25
CA TYR A 41 5.54 7.54 -1.39
C TYR A 41 4.90 8.29 -2.56
N VAL A 42 5.10 9.60 -2.59
CA VAL A 42 4.62 10.50 -3.65
C VAL A 42 5.75 11.44 -4.10
N GLY A 43 5.45 12.32 -5.06
CA GLY A 43 6.41 13.23 -5.67
C GLY A 43 6.94 12.70 -6.99
N GLU A 44 7.68 13.53 -7.73
CA GLU A 44 8.17 13.21 -9.08
C GLU A 44 9.12 12.01 -9.12
N ARG A 45 9.76 11.70 -7.98
CA ARG A 45 10.70 10.59 -7.82
C ARG A 45 10.30 9.61 -6.73
N CYS A 46 9.05 9.67 -6.26
CA CYS A 46 8.55 8.89 -5.13
C CYS A 46 9.38 9.10 -3.85
N ASP A 47 9.79 10.35 -3.59
CA ASP A 47 10.75 10.74 -2.54
C ASP A 47 10.10 11.46 -1.35
N LYS A 48 8.80 11.71 -1.39
CA LYS A 48 8.06 12.47 -0.38
C LYS A 48 7.03 11.60 0.31
N LEU A 49 6.83 11.85 1.60
CA LEU A 49 5.72 11.26 2.33
C LEU A 49 4.39 11.83 1.80
N PRO A 50 3.35 11.01 1.67
CA PRO A 50 2.02 11.48 1.31
C PRO A 50 1.40 12.31 2.44
N ASN A 51 0.40 13.12 2.10
CA ASN A 51 -0.51 13.66 3.11
C ASN A 51 -1.30 12.51 3.74
N GLY A 52 -1.45 12.52 5.06
CA GLY A 52 -2.15 11.48 5.81
C GLY A 52 -3.13 12.03 6.84
N PHE A 53 -3.88 11.13 7.45
CA PHE A 53 -4.75 11.43 8.58
C PHE A 53 -4.07 11.05 9.89
N TYR A 54 -4.22 11.88 10.91
CA TYR A 54 -3.75 11.59 12.25
C TYR A 54 -4.95 11.22 13.13
N PHE A 55 -4.99 9.97 13.59
CA PHE A 55 -6.02 9.44 14.48
C PHE A 55 -5.50 9.38 15.91
N GLY A 56 -6.37 9.59 16.91
CA GLY A 56 -6.00 9.44 18.32
C GLY A 56 -5.46 10.68 19.02
N LYS A 57 -5.63 11.89 18.45
CA LYS A 57 -5.33 13.13 19.20
C LYS A 57 -6.33 13.28 20.36
N HIS A 58 -5.84 13.46 21.58
CA HIS A 58 -6.66 13.66 22.79
C HIS A 58 -7.63 12.51 23.13
N ASP A 59 -7.19 11.25 23.02
CA ASP A 59 -7.99 10.06 23.35
C ASP A 59 -9.30 9.93 22.54
N SER A 60 -9.40 10.64 21.41
CA SER A 60 -10.55 10.54 20.51
C SER A 60 -10.37 9.41 19.50
N VAL A 61 -11.36 8.53 19.40
CA VAL A 61 -11.48 7.57 18.30
C VAL A 61 -12.01 8.33 17.09
N GLY A 62 -11.21 8.39 16.02
CA GLY A 62 -11.64 8.93 14.73
C GLY A 62 -11.79 7.78 13.73
N MET A 63 -12.78 7.88 12.84
CA MET A 63 -12.99 6.96 11.73
C MET A 63 -13.18 7.78 10.46
N LEU A 64 -12.57 7.32 9.37
CA LEU A 64 -12.86 7.80 8.03
C LEU A 64 -13.59 6.68 7.30
N GLU A 65 -14.80 6.95 6.81
CA GLU A 65 -15.59 6.00 6.05
C GLU A 65 -15.73 6.47 4.61
N TYR A 66 -15.48 5.57 3.67
CA TYR A 66 -15.73 5.79 2.24
C TYR A 66 -16.64 4.68 1.72
N VAL A 67 -17.82 5.06 1.24
CA VAL A 67 -18.81 4.13 0.68
C VAL A 67 -18.68 4.13 -0.84
N MET A 68 -18.40 2.97 -1.42
CA MET A 68 -18.33 2.84 -2.89
C MET A 68 -19.73 3.01 -3.50
N SER A 69 -19.82 3.67 -4.65
CA SER A 69 -21.09 3.89 -5.35
C SER A 69 -21.75 2.61 -5.88
N SER A 70 -20.96 1.53 -6.03
CA SER A 70 -21.42 0.23 -6.50
C SER A 70 -20.49 -0.85 -5.98
N ALA A 71 -21.05 -1.96 -5.51
CA ALA A 71 -20.27 -3.15 -5.18
C ALA A 71 -19.48 -3.66 -6.39
N ARG A 72 -18.23 -4.05 -6.16
CA ARG A 72 -17.37 -4.67 -7.16
C ARG A 72 -16.89 -6.00 -6.64
N GLN A 73 -17.04 -7.05 -7.45
CA GLN A 73 -16.39 -8.33 -7.20
C GLN A 73 -14.97 -8.24 -7.74
N ILE A 74 -14.00 -8.26 -6.83
CA ILE A 74 -12.58 -8.14 -7.15
C ILE A 74 -11.92 -9.45 -6.76
N GLU A 75 -11.33 -10.15 -7.72
CA GLU A 75 -10.60 -11.40 -7.46
C GLU A 75 -9.14 -11.16 -7.09
N GLN A 76 -8.58 -10.02 -7.53
CA GLN A 76 -7.22 -9.61 -7.25
C GLN A 76 -7.14 -8.11 -7.00
N ASP A 77 -6.49 -7.72 -5.91
CA ASP A 77 -6.30 -6.35 -5.48
C ASP A 77 -4.92 -6.17 -4.82
N THR A 78 -4.40 -4.96 -4.95
CA THR A 78 -3.18 -4.53 -4.28
C THR A 78 -3.49 -3.27 -3.48
N ILE A 79 -3.22 -3.32 -2.18
CA ILE A 79 -3.46 -2.22 -1.24
C ILE A 79 -2.10 -1.83 -0.68
N THR A 80 -1.70 -0.57 -0.89
CA THR A 80 -0.46 -0.02 -0.34
C THR A 80 -0.77 1.26 0.44
N PHE A 81 -0.27 1.37 1.67
CA PHE A 81 -0.42 2.57 2.48
C PHE A 81 0.75 2.77 3.44
N GLY A 82 0.92 4.02 3.86
CA GLY A 82 1.86 4.41 4.91
C GLY A 82 1.25 4.31 6.30
N LEU A 83 2.03 3.79 7.25
CA LEU A 83 1.64 3.66 8.65
C LEU A 83 2.74 4.21 9.55
N GLN A 84 2.37 5.07 10.48
CA GLN A 84 3.25 5.55 11.54
C GLN A 84 2.50 5.52 12.87
N THR A 85 2.95 4.70 13.81
CA THR A 85 2.26 4.51 15.09
C THR A 85 3.18 3.99 16.18
N SER A 86 2.80 4.20 17.44
CA SER A 86 3.41 3.54 18.60
C SER A 86 2.41 2.65 19.34
N SER A 87 1.16 2.54 18.84
CA SER A 87 0.16 1.66 19.43
C SER A 87 0.46 0.21 19.07
N THR A 88 0.56 -0.66 20.07
CA THR A 88 0.83 -2.09 19.88
C THR A 88 -0.41 -2.90 19.50
N SER A 89 -1.60 -2.29 19.52
CA SER A 89 -2.85 -2.93 19.14
C SER A 89 -3.82 -1.91 18.54
N ALA A 90 -4.24 -2.13 17.29
CA ALA A 90 -5.18 -1.25 16.60
C ALA A 90 -5.74 -1.92 15.34
N GLN A 91 -7.00 -1.66 15.00
CA GLN A 91 -7.51 -1.87 13.64
C GLN A 91 -7.20 -0.61 12.81
N ILE A 92 -6.54 -0.75 11.67
CA ILE A 92 -6.13 0.38 10.83
C ILE A 92 -7.13 0.62 9.71
N PHE A 93 -7.55 -0.43 9.01
CA PHE A 93 -8.63 -0.35 8.04
C PHE A 93 -9.42 -1.65 7.98
N ARG A 94 -10.66 -1.51 7.49
CA ARG A 94 -11.58 -2.60 7.18
C ARG A 94 -12.24 -2.28 5.84
N LEU A 95 -12.10 -3.18 4.88
CA LEU A 95 -12.94 -3.23 3.69
C LEU A 95 -14.04 -4.24 3.95
N GLU A 96 -15.28 -3.87 3.70
CA GLU A 96 -16.45 -4.70 4.00
C GLU A 96 -17.43 -4.66 2.83
N SER A 97 -18.01 -5.82 2.51
CA SER A 97 -19.09 -5.93 1.53
C SER A 97 -20.41 -5.41 2.09
N ASP A 98 -21.33 -4.97 1.22
CA ASP A 98 -22.69 -4.54 1.61
C ASP A 98 -23.50 -5.57 2.41
N SER A 99 -23.20 -6.88 2.26
CA SER A 99 -23.85 -7.94 3.03
C SER A 99 -23.24 -8.17 4.42
N ASN A 100 -22.13 -7.51 4.74
CA ASN A 100 -21.29 -7.71 5.93
C ASN A 100 -20.78 -9.16 6.10
N ILE A 101 -20.81 -9.96 5.01
CA ILE A 101 -20.33 -11.34 5.01
C ILE A 101 -18.84 -11.40 4.68
N TYR A 102 -18.38 -10.53 3.77
CA TYR A 102 -17.01 -10.51 3.29
C TYR A 102 -16.27 -9.30 3.87
N SER A 103 -15.08 -9.53 4.44
CA SER A 103 -14.22 -8.45 4.95
C SER A 103 -12.74 -8.72 4.74
N LEU A 104 -11.97 -7.64 4.58
CA LEU A 104 -10.52 -7.62 4.60
C LEU A 104 -10.06 -6.55 5.60
N GLU A 105 -9.39 -6.97 6.65
CA GLU A 105 -9.02 -6.11 7.78
C GLU A 105 -7.50 -6.14 7.99
N TYR A 106 -6.86 -4.97 8.11
CA TYR A 106 -5.48 -4.87 8.60
C TYR A 106 -5.48 -4.43 10.07
N GLU A 107 -4.80 -5.21 10.88
CA GLU A 107 -4.69 -5.02 12.32
C GLU A 107 -3.24 -5.06 12.77
N ILE A 108 -2.94 -4.28 13.80
CA ILE A 108 -1.73 -4.42 14.58
C ILE A 108 -2.10 -5.22 15.81
N VAL A 109 -1.39 -6.31 16.07
CA VAL A 109 -1.56 -7.13 17.28
C VAL A 109 -0.19 -7.39 17.89
N GLN A 110 -0.02 -6.98 19.15
CA GLN A 110 1.28 -7.08 19.87
C GLN A 110 2.45 -6.46 19.07
N GLY A 111 2.18 -5.36 18.37
CA GLY A 111 3.17 -4.62 17.60
C GLY A 111 3.47 -5.15 16.20
N ARG A 112 2.81 -6.21 15.75
CA ARG A 112 3.02 -6.83 14.43
C ARG A 112 1.81 -6.69 13.52
N SER A 113 2.06 -6.76 12.22
CA SER A 113 1.04 -6.64 11.18
C SER A 113 0.27 -7.94 10.96
N TYR A 114 -1.05 -7.86 10.98
CA TYR A 114 -1.98 -8.95 10.71
C TYR A 114 -2.99 -8.55 9.65
N ILE A 115 -3.36 -9.52 8.82
CA ILE A 115 -4.51 -9.44 7.94
C ILE A 115 -5.53 -10.49 8.36
N LYS A 116 -6.78 -10.07 8.49
CA LYS A 116 -7.92 -10.97 8.68
C LYS A 116 -8.80 -10.90 7.44
N LEU A 117 -8.95 -12.05 6.78
CA LEU A 117 -9.74 -12.20 5.57
C LEU A 117 -10.97 -13.07 5.87
N ASN A 118 -12.15 -12.51 5.71
CA ASN A 118 -13.41 -13.25 5.82
C ASN A 118 -14.02 -13.42 4.42
N LEU A 119 -14.11 -14.67 3.96
CA LEU A 119 -14.74 -15.03 2.69
C LEU A 119 -16.13 -15.67 2.86
N GLY A 120 -16.81 -15.40 3.98
CA GLY A 120 -18.12 -15.99 4.31
C GLY A 120 -18.03 -17.38 4.94
N GLU A 121 -16.84 -17.76 5.39
CA GLU A 121 -16.59 -19.01 6.09
C GLU A 121 -16.93 -18.89 7.59
N LYS A 122 -16.94 -20.03 8.32
CA LYS A 122 -17.21 -20.02 9.76
C LYS A 122 -16.14 -19.31 10.58
N GLN A 123 -14.90 -19.31 10.09
CA GLN A 123 -13.75 -18.67 10.73
C GLN A 123 -12.97 -17.92 9.66
N PRO A 124 -12.50 -16.70 9.94
CA PRO A 124 -11.69 -15.93 9.00
C PRO A 124 -10.25 -16.45 8.95
N ASP A 125 -9.64 -16.37 7.77
CA ASP A 125 -8.22 -16.63 7.58
C ASP A 125 -7.39 -15.48 8.17
N VAL A 126 -6.22 -15.82 8.72
CA VAL A 126 -5.30 -14.86 9.34
C VAL A 126 -3.91 -15.00 8.73
N TYR A 127 -3.37 -13.88 8.24
CA TYR A 127 -2.02 -13.75 7.70
C TYR A 127 -1.24 -12.77 8.58
N SER A 128 0.08 -12.93 8.69
CA SER A 128 0.90 -12.06 9.52
C SER A 128 2.30 -11.86 8.96
N ALA A 129 2.86 -10.67 9.18
CA ALA A 129 4.28 -10.40 8.98
C ALA A 129 4.99 -10.38 10.35
N ILE A 130 6.25 -10.82 10.38
CA ILE A 130 7.07 -10.84 11.61
C ILE A 130 7.53 -9.42 11.97
N ALA A 131 7.61 -8.52 11.00
CA ALA A 131 8.06 -7.15 11.18
C ALA A 131 7.22 -6.39 12.22
N HIS A 132 7.91 -5.59 13.03
CA HIS A 132 7.29 -4.69 14.00
C HIS A 132 7.07 -3.32 13.35
N VAL A 133 5.89 -2.74 13.56
CA VAL A 133 5.47 -1.48 12.89
C VAL A 133 5.11 -0.37 13.88
N THR A 134 5.54 -0.53 15.14
CA THR A 134 5.08 0.29 16.27
C THR A 134 6.21 1.04 16.97
N ASP A 135 7.29 1.32 16.26
CA ASP A 135 8.45 2.06 16.75
C ASP A 135 8.30 3.59 16.59
N GLY A 136 7.17 4.04 16.05
CA GLY A 136 6.88 5.46 15.81
C GLY A 136 7.51 6.02 14.54
N VAL A 137 8.17 5.21 13.71
CA VAL A 137 8.62 5.63 12.37
C VAL A 137 7.62 5.23 11.29
N TYR A 138 7.82 5.79 10.09
CA TYR A 138 6.96 5.53 8.94
C TYR A 138 7.34 4.20 8.29
N HIS A 139 6.36 3.32 8.15
CA HIS A 139 6.45 2.04 7.45
C HIS A 139 5.52 2.02 6.24
N VAL A 140 5.91 1.27 5.22
CA VAL A 140 5.04 0.98 4.06
C VAL A 140 4.49 -0.43 4.19
N ILE A 141 3.17 -0.52 4.21
CA ILE A 141 2.43 -1.79 4.21
C ILE A 141 1.92 -2.03 2.80
N LYS A 142 2.25 -3.20 2.24
CA LYS A 142 1.72 -3.65 0.94
C LYS A 142 1.05 -5.00 1.09
N ILE A 143 -0.18 -5.10 0.61
CA ILE A 143 -1.00 -6.30 0.63
C ILE A 143 -1.33 -6.64 -0.83
N ILE A 144 -0.97 -7.83 -1.27
CA ILE A 144 -1.38 -8.37 -2.57
C ILE A 144 -2.30 -9.54 -2.28
N ARG A 145 -3.58 -9.42 -2.63
CA ARG A 145 -4.56 -10.49 -2.46
C ARG A 145 -4.93 -11.05 -3.83
N LYS A 146 -4.98 -12.38 -3.92
CA LYS A 146 -5.56 -13.12 -5.04
C LYS A 146 -6.47 -14.21 -4.48
N LEU A 147 -7.77 -14.00 -4.59
CA LEU A 147 -8.80 -14.83 -3.96
C LEU A 147 -8.58 -14.92 -2.44
N SER A 148 -8.28 -16.12 -1.92
CA SER A 148 -7.95 -16.35 -0.52
C SER A 148 -6.46 -16.14 -0.22
N VAL A 149 -5.57 -16.12 -1.22
CA VAL A 149 -4.13 -16.01 -1.01
C VAL A 149 -3.75 -14.56 -0.76
N ILE A 150 -2.96 -14.32 0.28
CA ILE A 150 -2.43 -13.00 0.64
C ILE A 150 -0.91 -13.05 0.79
N ASP A 151 -0.25 -12.14 0.09
CA ASP A 151 1.13 -11.75 0.38
C ASP A 151 1.09 -10.40 1.11
N LEU A 152 1.69 -10.35 2.31
CA LEU A 152 1.80 -9.16 3.14
C LEU A 152 3.27 -8.78 3.27
N TYR A 153 3.60 -7.56 2.85
CA TYR A 153 4.94 -7.00 2.92
C TYR A 153 4.96 -5.79 3.85
N VAL A 154 6.04 -5.69 4.64
CA VAL A 154 6.36 -4.52 5.46
C VAL A 154 7.72 -4.01 5.02
N ASP A 155 7.76 -2.76 4.54
CA ASP A 155 8.97 -2.12 4.00
C ASP A 155 9.65 -2.93 2.88
N GLY A 156 8.85 -3.68 2.13
CA GLY A 156 9.31 -4.52 1.01
C GLY A 156 9.82 -5.92 1.41
N VAL A 157 9.68 -6.31 2.69
CA VAL A 157 10.05 -7.64 3.22
C VAL A 157 8.81 -8.46 3.55
#